data_AF-A0A7V6DDH1-F1
#
_entry.id   AF-A0A7V6DDH1-F1
#
_cell.length_a   1.000
_cell.length_b   1.000
_cell.length_c   1.000
_cell.angle_alpha   90.00
_cell.angle_beta   90.00
_cell.angle_gamma   90.00
#
_symmetry.space_group_name_H-M   'P 1'
#
loop_
_entity.id
_entity.type
_entity.pdbx_description
1 polymer ?
#
loop_
_entity_poly.entity_id
_entity_poly.type
_entity_poly.pdbx_seq_one_letter_code
_entity_poly.pdbx_strand_id
1 'polypeptide(L)' 'MNFKYKDYYAILGVPRNATEKEIKQAYRRLARKYHPDVNPGDKSAEEKFKEISEAYEVLSDPE' A
#
# COMPACT_ATOMS: atom_id res chain seq x y z
N MET A 1 23.76 9.04 -0.21
CA MET A 1 22.49 9.67 0.22
C MET A 1 21.36 8.85 -0.41
N ASN A 2 20.89 7.80 0.25
CA ASN A 2 19.69 7.09 -0.20
C ASN A 2 18.49 7.89 0.31
N PHE A 3 17.99 8.80 -0.53
CA PHE A 3 16.63 9.28 -0.39
C PHE A 3 15.76 8.04 -0.17
N LYS A 4 15.08 7.97 0.98
CA LYS A 4 14.01 6.99 1.23
C LYS A 4 12.85 7.34 0.28
N TYR A 5 13.04 7.17 -1.02
CA TYR A 5 11.93 7.00 -1.92
C TYR A 5 11.25 5.72 -1.44
N LYS A 6 10.14 5.87 -0.71
CA LYS A 6 9.29 4.75 -0.34
C LYS A 6 8.99 4.02 -1.64
N ASP A 7 9.47 2.79 -1.78
CA ASP A 7 9.18 1.99 -2.96
C ASP A 7 7.72 1.55 -2.83
N TYR A 8 6.80 2.40 -3.31
CA TYR A 8 5.36 2.17 -3.21
C TYR A 8 4.94 0.86 -3.89
N TYR A 9 5.66 0.45 -4.93
CA TYR A 9 5.47 -0.85 -5.57
C TYR A 9 5.85 -1.98 -4.62
N ALA A 10 6.99 -1.87 -3.91
CA ALA A 10 7.38 -2.83 -2.88
C ALA A 10 6.41 -2.86 -1.69
N ILE A 11 5.89 -1.71 -1.26
CA ILE A 11 4.88 -1.59 -0.18
C ILE A 11 3.59 -2.34 -0.57
N LEU A 12 3.11 -2.15 -1.80
CA LEU A 12 1.96 -2.88 -2.32
C LEU A 12 2.28 -4.33 -2.71
N GLY A 13 3.57 -4.70 -2.73
CA GLY A 13 4.03 -6.03 -3.14
C GLY A 13 3.73 -6.34 -4.61
N VAL A 14 3.82 -5.33 -5.47
CA VAL A 14 3.62 -5.43 -6.92
C VAL A 14 4.92 -5.05 -7.65
N PRO A 15 5.13 -5.54 -8.88
CA PRO A 15 6.28 -5.10 -9.67
C PRO A 15 6.10 -3.65 -10.15
N ARG A 16 7.20 -2.98 -10.52
CA ARG A 16 7.18 -1.58 -11.00
C ARG A 16 6.43 -1.37 -12.32
N ASN A 17 6.26 -2.43 -13.10
CA ASN A 17 5.46 -2.43 -14.32
C ASN A 17 4.01 -2.87 -14.09
N ALA A 18 3.56 -2.94 -12.83
CA ALA A 18 2.19 -3.29 -12.50
C ALA A 18 1.22 -2.30 -13.12
N THR A 19 0.15 -2.84 -13.69
CA THR A 19 -0.98 -2.07 -14.19
C THR A 19 -1.79 -1.49 -13.04
N GLU A 20 -2.54 -0.40 -13.29
CA GLU A 20 -3.48 0.18 -12.30
C GLU A 20 -4.42 -0.87 -11.69
N LYS A 21 -4.85 -1.85 -12.50
CA LYS A 21 -5.70 -2.96 -12.06
C LYS A 21 -4.99 -3.83 -11.02
N GLU A 22 -3.72 -4.14 -11.24
CA GLU A 22 -2.90 -4.93 -10.30
C GLU A 22 -2.63 -4.14 -9.02
N ILE A 23 -2.29 -2.85 -9.15
CA ILE A 23 -2.11 -1.92 -8.03
C ILE A 23 -3.39 -1.88 -7.16
N LYS A 24 -4.56 -1.67 -7.79
CA LYS A 24 -5.86 -1.66 -7.10
C LYS A 24 -6.24 -3.01 -6.49
N GLN A 25 -5.87 -4.12 -7.10
CA GLN A 25 -6.11 -5.45 -6.54
C GLN A 25 -5.21 -5.71 -5.33
N ALA A 26 -3.94 -5.34 -5.41
CA ALA A 26 -2.99 -5.45 -4.31
C ALA A 26 -3.40 -4.59 -3.11
N TYR A 27 -3.75 -3.32 -3.36
CA TYR A 27 -4.28 -2.41 -2.34
C TYR A 27 -5.49 -3.02 -1.64
N ARG A 28 -6.53 -3.45 -2.38
CA ARG A 28 -7.73 -4.04 -1.77
C ARG A 28 -7.44 -5.27 -0.91
N ARG A 29 -6.48 -6.10 -1.31
CA ARG A 29 -6.06 -7.28 -0.54
C ARG A 29 -5.36 -6.86 0.76
N LEU A 30 -4.42 -5.92 0.69
CA LEU A 30 -3.66 -5.45 1.85
C LEU A 30 -4.52 -4.62 2.80
N ALA A 31 -5.40 -3.78 2.27
CA ALA A 31 -6.34 -2.96 3.04
C ALA A 31 -7.26 -3.83 3.89
N ARG A 32 -7.79 -4.93 3.32
CA ARG A 32 -8.58 -5.91 4.08
C ARG A 32 -7.73 -6.64 5.12
N LYS A 33 -6.48 -6.99 4.79
CA LYS A 33 -5.58 -7.70 5.70
C LYS A 33 -5.21 -6.87 6.93
N TYR A 34 -4.99 -5.56 6.74
CA TYR A 34 -4.55 -4.64 7.79
C TYR A 34 -5.66 -3.70 8.28
N HIS A 35 -6.91 -3.96 7.91
CA HIS A 35 -8.05 -3.12 8.30
C HIS A 35 -8.19 -3.08 9.82
N PRO A 36 -8.51 -1.92 10.44
CA PRO A 36 -8.74 -1.82 11.88
C PRO A 36 -9.87 -2.74 12.36
N ASP A 37 -10.93 -2.92 11.55
CA ASP A 37 -12.04 -3.81 11.92
C ASP A 37 -11.61 -5.27 12.14
N VAL A 38 -10.59 -5.76 11.42
CA VAL A 38 -10.09 -7.13 11.58
C VAL A 38 -8.79 -7.20 12.39
N ASN A 39 -8.16 -6.05 12.68
CA ASN A 39 -6.98 -5.92 13.53
C ASN A 39 -7.19 -4.83 14.61
N PRO A 40 -8.21 -4.95 15.47
CA PRO A 40 -8.52 -3.92 16.45
C PRO A 40 -7.36 -3.77 17.45
N GLY A 41 -6.85 -2.54 17.60
CA GLY A 41 -5.77 -2.21 18.54
C GLY A 41 -4.36 -2.62 18.10
N ASP A 42 -4.19 -3.21 16.92
CA ASP A 42 -2.86 -3.52 16.37
C ASP A 42 -2.26 -2.27 15.70
N LYS A 43 -1.36 -1.60 16.42
CA LYS A 43 -0.62 -0.43 15.92
C LYS A 43 0.23 -0.75 14.69
N SER A 44 0.74 -1.98 14.57
CA SER A 44 1.55 -2.38 13.42
C SER A 44 0.68 -2.54 12.17
N ALA A 45 -0.55 -3.05 12.34
CA ALA A 45 -1.53 -3.12 11.26
C ALA A 45 -1.96 -1.70 10.83
N GLU A 46 -2.17 -0.79 11.78
CA GLU A 46 -2.50 0.61 11.50
C GLU A 46 -1.40 1.32 10.70
N GLU A 47 -0.13 1.17 11.11
CA GLU A 47 1.01 1.73 10.38
C GLU A 47 1.09 1.17 8.94
N LYS A 48 0.97 -0.15 8.79
CA LYS A 48 0.94 -0.77 7.46
C LYS A 48 -0.24 -0.31 6.63
N PHE A 49 -1.41 -0.11 7.24
CA PHE A 49 -2.60 0.39 6.56
C PHE A 49 -2.40 1.81 6.04
N LYS A 50 -1.70 2.67 6.80
CA LYS A 50 -1.32 4.01 6.33
C LYS A 50 -0.35 3.94 5.16
N GLU A 51 0.71 3.11 5.26
CA GLU A 51 1.71 2.97 4.19
C GLU A 51 1.11 2.46 2.87
N ILE A 52 0.23 1.45 2.91
CA ILE A 52 -0.43 0.92 1.69
C ILE A 52 -1.41 1.92 1.09
N SER A 53 -2.02 2.79 1.92
CA SER A 53 -2.97 3.80 1.45
C SER A 53 -2.22 4.92 0.73
N GLU A 54 -1.13 5.42 1.32
CA GLU A 54 -0.21 6.37 0.70
C GLU A 54 0.38 5.82 -0.61
N ALA A 55 0.81 4.55 -0.60
CA ALA A 55 1.34 3.90 -1.79
C ALA A 55 0.31 3.78 -2.91
N TYR A 56 -0.95 3.46 -2.57
CA TYR A 56 -2.02 3.40 -3.55
C TYR A 56 -2.35 4.78 -4.11
N GLU A 57 -2.48 5.80 -3.25
CA GLU A 57 -2.78 7.18 -3.67
C GLU A 57 -1.77 7.67 -4.69
N VAL A 58 -0.46 7.56 -4.40
CA VAL A 58 0.61 7.98 -5.31
C VAL A 58 0.67 7.17 -6.60
N LEU A 59 0.41 5.86 -6.55
CA LEU A 59 0.49 5.01 -7.74
C LEU A 59 -0.81 4.99 -8.57
N SER A 60 -1.92 5.46 -8.00
CA SER A 60 -3.23 5.51 -8.66
C SER A 60 -3.56 6.86 -9.27
N ASP A 61 -2.76 7.90 -8.96
CA ASP A 61 -2.88 9.23 -9.55
C ASP A 61 -1.80 9.44 -10.62
N PRO A 62 -2.13 9.26 -11.91
CA PRO A 62 -1.23 9.57 -13.01
C PRO A 62 -1.35 11.07 -13.36
N GLU A 63 -0.76 11.95 -12.57
CA GLU A 63 -0.43 13.31 -13.04
C GLU A 63 0.64 13.28 -14.15
#